data_AF-A0A0E4GVR6-F1
#
_entry.id   AF-A0A0E4GVR6-F1
#
_cell.length_a   1.000
_cell.length_b   1.000
_cell.length_c   1.000
_cell.angle_alpha   90.00
_cell.angle_beta   90.00
_cell.angle_gamma   90.00
#
_symmetry.space_group_name_H-M   'P 1'
#
loop_
_entity.id
_entity.type
_entity.pdbx_description
1 polymer ?
#
loop_
_entity_poly.entity_id
_entity_poly.type
_entity_poly.pdbx_seq_one_letter_code
_entity_poly.pdbx_strand_id
1 'polypeptide(L)'
;MVLTTPDKKGADEARAVGRKALDMYFNLANYRNNWKRSGFGEDEVVRPGSDRLVDAVVAYGTPDAIAARLNQHLEAGADHVPVQVLTKDENLVSALAELAGPLGLNRS
;
A
#
# COMPACT_ATOMS: atom_id res chain seq x y z
N MET A 1 0.38 -2.31 1.51
CA MET A 1 1.73 -2.03 0.97
C MET A 1 1.93 -0.52 0.89
N VAL A 2 3.15 -0.02 0.96
CA VAL A 2 3.45 1.42 0.87
C VAL A 2 4.55 1.70 -0.15
N LEU A 3 4.45 2.79 -0.89
CA LEU A 3 5.45 3.24 -1.86
C LEU A 3 5.65 4.75 -1.71
N THR A 4 6.77 5.16 -1.13
CA THR A 4 7.14 6.58 -1.02
C THR A 4 7.53 7.11 -2.40
N THR A 5 6.92 8.23 -2.81
CA THR A 5 7.28 8.93 -4.04
C THR A 5 7.78 10.34 -3.70
N PRO A 6 8.92 10.78 -4.30
CA PRO A 6 9.50 12.09 -3.99
C PRO A 6 8.63 13.28 -4.45
N ASP A 7 7.63 13.06 -5.30
CA ASP A 7 6.59 14.01 -5.69
C ASP A 7 5.24 13.28 -5.98
N LYS A 8 4.19 14.03 -6.35
CA LYS A 8 2.90 13.49 -6.81
C LYS A 8 2.98 12.77 -8.18
N LYS A 9 4.17 12.60 -8.79
CA LYS A 9 4.31 11.78 -10.00
C LYS A 9 4.39 10.30 -9.63
N GLY A 10 3.72 9.40 -10.32
CA GLY A 10 2.44 9.52 -11.01
C GLY A 10 1.59 8.34 -10.54
N ALA A 11 0.32 8.55 -10.27
CA ALA A 11 -0.58 7.48 -9.81
C ALA A 11 -0.46 6.22 -10.70
N ASP A 12 -0.24 6.40 -12.00
CA ASP A 12 -0.04 5.30 -12.94
C ASP A 12 1.26 4.52 -12.72
N GLU A 13 2.38 5.19 -12.39
CA GLU A 13 3.64 4.53 -12.05
C GLU A 13 3.52 3.77 -10.72
N ALA A 14 2.93 4.41 -9.71
CA ALA A 14 2.68 3.78 -8.43
C ALA A 14 1.77 2.56 -8.56
N ARG A 15 0.72 2.66 -9.39
CA ARG A 15 -0.16 1.55 -9.71
C ARG A 15 0.56 0.47 -10.50
N ALA A 16 1.45 0.80 -11.43
CA ALA A 16 2.26 -0.19 -12.14
C ALA A 16 3.15 -1.00 -11.18
N VAL A 17 3.82 -0.33 -10.24
CA VAL A 17 4.61 -0.98 -9.17
C VAL A 17 3.69 -1.83 -8.28
N GLY A 18 2.55 -1.29 -7.86
CA GLY A 18 1.56 -1.98 -7.06
C GLY A 18 1.04 -3.24 -7.73
N ARG A 19 0.70 -3.19 -9.01
CA ARG A 19 0.27 -4.34 -9.81
C ARG A 19 1.32 -5.43 -9.88
N LYS A 20 2.60 -5.05 -10.07
CA LYS A 20 3.71 -6.00 -10.05
C LYS A 20 3.81 -6.71 -8.69
N ALA A 21 3.65 -5.97 -7.59
CA ALA A 21 3.63 -6.55 -6.24
C ALA A 21 2.40 -7.45 -6.01
N LEU A 22 1.24 -7.08 -6.56
CA LEU A 22 -0.01 -7.82 -6.43
C LEU A 22 -0.09 -9.08 -7.31
N ASP A 23 0.73 -9.18 -8.37
CA ASP A 23 0.64 -10.24 -9.39
C ASP A 23 0.62 -11.66 -8.79
N MET A 24 1.47 -11.93 -7.81
CA MET A 24 1.52 -13.22 -7.14
C MET A 24 0.22 -13.56 -6.39
N TYR A 25 -0.45 -12.56 -5.83
CA TYR A 25 -1.67 -12.73 -5.02
C TYR A 25 -2.88 -13.04 -5.89
N PHE A 26 -2.88 -12.61 -7.16
CA PHE A 26 -3.94 -12.98 -8.10
C PHE A 26 -3.96 -14.48 -8.40
N ASN A 27 -2.88 -15.22 -8.16
CA ASN A 27 -2.89 -16.69 -8.26
C ASN A 27 -3.54 -17.36 -7.04
N LEU A 28 -3.70 -16.65 -5.93
CA LEU A 28 -4.16 -17.19 -4.65
C LEU A 28 -5.66 -16.98 -4.46
N ALA A 29 -6.42 -18.09 -4.49
CA ALA A 29 -7.88 -18.06 -4.36
C ALA A 29 -8.35 -17.41 -3.04
N ASN A 30 -7.61 -17.60 -1.94
CA ASN A 30 -7.91 -16.98 -0.66
C ASN A 30 -7.80 -15.44 -0.71
N TYR A 31 -6.85 -14.87 -1.45
CA TYR A 31 -6.72 -13.42 -1.61
C TYR A 31 -7.84 -12.83 -2.48
N ARG A 32 -8.12 -13.45 -3.64
CA ARG A 32 -9.23 -13.01 -4.50
C ARG A 32 -10.57 -13.07 -3.77
N ASN A 33 -10.82 -14.14 -3.01
CA ASN A 33 -12.03 -14.26 -2.20
C ASN A 33 -12.08 -13.25 -1.05
N ASN A 34 -10.91 -12.89 -0.48
CA ASN A 34 -10.85 -11.85 0.54
C ASN A 34 -11.25 -10.48 -0.01
N TRP A 35 -10.71 -10.07 -1.16
CA TRP A 35 -11.09 -8.81 -1.80
C TRP A 35 -12.57 -8.78 -2.17
N LYS A 36 -13.13 -9.88 -2.69
CA LYS A 36 -14.58 -9.98 -2.95
C LYS A 36 -15.42 -9.74 -1.70
N ARG A 37 -15.04 -10.33 -0.54
CA ARG A 37 -15.72 -10.06 0.74
C ARG A 37 -15.57 -8.62 1.21
N SER A 38 -14.49 -7.94 0.84
CA SER A 38 -14.26 -6.52 1.10
C SER A 38 -15.01 -5.59 0.13
N GLY A 39 -15.84 -6.14 -0.78
CA GLY A 39 -16.70 -5.35 -1.67
C GLY A 39 -16.10 -5.02 -3.03
N PHE A 40 -15.11 -5.80 -3.50
CA PHE A 40 -14.60 -5.73 -4.88
C PHE A 40 -15.38 -6.65 -5.82
N GLY A 41 -15.66 -6.17 -7.03
CA GLY A 41 -16.30 -6.94 -8.10
C GLY A 41 -15.42 -8.08 -8.62
N GLU A 42 -16.01 -9.02 -9.36
CA GLU A 42 -15.26 -10.13 -9.96
C GLU A 42 -14.25 -9.66 -11.01
N ASP A 43 -14.61 -8.64 -11.78
CA ASP A 43 -13.80 -7.98 -12.79
C ASP A 43 -12.66 -7.14 -12.19
N GLU A 44 -12.78 -6.73 -10.93
CA GLU A 44 -11.76 -5.95 -10.23
C GLU A 44 -10.63 -6.81 -9.66
N VAL A 45 -10.90 -8.08 -9.36
CA VAL A 45 -9.99 -9.02 -8.69
C VAL A 45 -9.30 -10.01 -9.64
N VAL A 46 -9.34 -9.73 -10.95
CA VAL A 46 -8.59 -10.45 -11.99
C VAL A 46 -7.39 -9.63 -12.45
N ARG A 47 -6.35 -10.28 -12.98
CA ARG A 47 -5.19 -9.59 -13.53
C ARG A 47 -5.60 -8.57 -14.61
N PRO A 48 -5.02 -7.35 -14.62
CA PRO A 48 -3.95 -6.87 -13.74
C PRO A 48 -4.42 -6.24 -12.42
N GLY A 49 -5.72 -6.29 -12.12
CA GLY A 49 -6.37 -5.59 -11.01
C GLY A 49 -6.86 -4.20 -11.40
N SER A 50 -8.05 -3.83 -10.93
CA SER A 50 -8.60 -2.48 -11.15
C SER A 50 -7.75 -1.41 -10.44
N ASP A 51 -7.77 -0.17 -10.93
CA ASP A 51 -7.13 0.95 -10.22
C ASP A 51 -7.69 1.09 -8.81
N ARG A 52 -9.00 0.89 -8.63
CA ARG A 52 -9.66 0.94 -7.32
C ARG A 52 -9.10 -0.10 -6.35
N LEU A 53 -8.84 -1.33 -6.81
CA LEU A 53 -8.22 -2.37 -5.99
C LEU A 53 -6.80 -1.97 -5.60
N VAL A 54 -6.00 -1.51 -6.56
CA VAL A 54 -4.60 -1.11 -6.32
C VAL A 54 -4.53 0.07 -5.34
N ASP A 55 -5.33 1.11 -5.57
CA ASP A 55 -5.41 2.29 -4.69
C ASP A 55 -5.93 1.94 -3.29
N ALA A 56 -6.72 0.87 -3.15
CA ALA A 56 -7.18 0.39 -1.86
C ALA A 56 -6.06 -0.30 -1.04
N VAL A 57 -5.22 -1.12 -1.70
CA VAL A 57 -4.24 -1.99 -1.01
C VAL A 57 -2.81 -1.46 -1.03
N VAL A 58 -2.52 -0.45 -1.87
CA VAL A 58 -1.23 0.22 -2.00
C VAL A 58 -1.40 1.69 -1.64
N ALA A 59 -0.78 2.11 -0.54
CA ALA A 59 -0.62 3.52 -0.22
C ALA A 59 0.60 4.07 -0.99
N TYR A 60 0.46 5.18 -1.70
CA TYR A 60 1.58 5.82 -2.39
C TYR A 60 1.50 7.34 -2.25
N GLY A 61 2.65 7.99 -2.31
CA GLY A 61 2.78 9.44 -2.18
C GLY A 61 3.91 9.84 -1.23
N THR A 62 3.84 11.08 -0.74
CA THR A 62 4.74 11.59 0.30
C THR A 62 4.62 10.78 1.59
N PRO A 63 5.65 10.72 2.45
CA PRO A 63 5.58 10.07 3.76
C PRO A 63 4.37 10.49 4.60
N ASP A 64 4.00 11.78 4.61
CA ASP A 64 2.82 12.29 5.33
C ASP A 64 1.51 11.70 4.80
N ALA A 65 1.35 11.60 3.48
CA ALA A 65 0.16 11.04 2.86
C ALA A 65 0.01 9.54 3.17
N ILE A 66 1.13 8.81 3.19
CA ILE A 66 1.15 7.40 3.58
C ILE A 66 0.79 7.28 5.07
N ALA A 67 1.41 8.08 5.94
CA ALA A 67 1.11 8.07 7.37
C ALA A 67 -0.36 8.40 7.67
N ALA A 68 -0.94 9.39 6.98
CA ALA A 68 -2.36 9.69 7.08
C ALA A 68 -3.24 8.49 6.71
N ARG A 69 -2.89 7.75 5.64
CA ARG A 69 -3.62 6.54 5.24
C ARG A 69 -3.45 5.39 6.23
N LEU A 70 -2.27 5.25 6.86
CA LEU A 70 -2.06 4.27 7.91
C LEU A 70 -2.87 4.62 9.18
N ASN A 71 -2.94 5.90 9.55
CA ASN A 71 -3.74 6.37 10.68
C ASN A 71 -5.24 6.16 10.45
N GLN A 72 -5.74 6.23 9.20
CA GLN A 72 -7.14 5.88 8.90
C GLN A 72 -7.48 4.43 9.27
N HIS A 73 -6.53 3.50 9.20
CA HIS A 73 -6.76 2.13 9.67
C HIS A 73 -6.88 2.07 11.19
N LEU A 74 -6.06 2.83 11.91
CA LEU A 74 -6.12 2.94 13.37
C LEU A 74 -7.43 3.59 13.83
N GLU A 75 -7.84 4.68 13.18
CA GLU A 75 -9.12 5.36 13.42
C GLU A 75 -10.32 4.45 13.14
N ALA A 76 -10.20 3.53 12.16
CA ALA A 76 -11.20 2.50 11.88
C ALA A 76 -11.19 1.34 12.91
N GLY A 77 -10.35 1.41 13.94
CA GLY A 77 -10.31 0.46 15.05
C GLY A 77 -9.22 -0.61 14.95
N ALA A 78 -8.28 -0.50 14.01
CA ALA A 78 -7.11 -1.37 14.02
C ALA A 78 -6.22 -1.05 15.24
N ASP A 79 -5.78 -2.09 15.93
CA ASP A 79 -4.77 -2.01 17.00
C ASP A 79 -3.34 -2.19 16.47
N HIS A 80 -3.20 -2.77 15.28
CA HIS A 80 -1.93 -2.98 14.60
C HIS A 80 -2.07 -2.89 13.07
N VAL A 81 -1.17 -2.15 12.42
CA VAL A 81 -1.15 -1.96 10.96
C VAL A 81 0.19 -2.43 10.39
N PRO A 82 0.29 -3.65 9.83
CA PRO A 82 1.52 -4.14 9.23
C PRO A 82 1.80 -3.44 7.91
N VAL A 83 3.06 -3.00 7.72
CA VAL A 83 3.49 -2.27 6.52
C VAL A 83 4.55 -3.06 5.76
N GLN A 84 4.35 -3.21 4.46
CA GLN A 84 5.33 -3.71 3.51
C GLN A 84 5.75 -2.55 2.59
N VAL A 85 7.01 -2.13 2.67
CA VAL A 85 7.57 -1.05 1.85
C VAL A 85 7.99 -1.61 0.49
N LEU A 86 7.47 -1.03 -0.59
CA LEU A 86 7.83 -1.36 -1.96
C LEU A 86 9.02 -0.50 -2.36
N THR A 87 10.23 -0.97 -2.08
CA THR A 87 11.48 -0.29 -2.45
C THR A 87 12.56 -1.31 -2.73
N LYS A 88 13.72 -0.87 -3.22
CA LYS A 88 14.91 -1.72 -3.31
C LYS A 88 15.47 -1.95 -1.91
N ASP A 89 16.08 -3.11 -1.68
CA ASP A 89 16.63 -3.49 -0.37
C ASP A 89 17.60 -2.44 0.20
N GLU A 90 18.44 -1.85 -0.66
CA GLU A 90 19.41 -0.79 -0.29
C GLU A 90 18.74 0.48 0.28
N ASN A 91 17.47 0.71 -0.03
CA ASN A 91 16.71 1.89 0.38
C ASN A 91 15.74 1.61 1.54
N LEU A 92 15.59 0.36 1.98
CA LEU A 92 14.55 -0.03 2.93
C LEU A 92 14.65 0.75 4.25
N VAL A 93 15.84 0.85 4.82
CA VAL A 93 16.05 1.56 6.10
C VAL A 93 15.77 3.05 5.96
N SER A 94 16.18 3.67 4.85
CA SER A 94 15.91 5.09 4.59
C SER A 94 14.41 5.35 4.44
N ALA A 95 13.70 4.52 3.67
CA ALA A 95 12.26 4.66 3.47
C ALA A 95 11.47 4.47 4.78
N LEU A 96 11.90 3.53 5.63
CA LEU A 96 11.31 3.36 6.96
C LEU A 96 11.60 4.54 7.88
N ALA A 97 12.81 5.11 7.84
CA ALA A 97 13.16 6.29 8.63
C ALA A 97 12.35 7.52 8.21
N GLU A 98 12.13 7.74 6.92
CA GLU A 98 11.28 8.81 6.39
C GLU A 98 9.82 8.67 6.85
N LEU A 99 9.29 7.44 6.88
CA LEU A 99 7.94 7.17 7.38
C LEU A 99 7.81 7.30 8.90
N ALA A 100 8.88 7.05 9.67
CA ALA A 100 8.86 7.11 11.12
C ALA A 100 8.50 8.50 11.65
N GLY A 101 8.95 9.57 10.98
CA GLY A 101 8.69 10.95 11.40
C GLY A 101 7.20 11.30 11.46
N PRO A 102 6.47 11.24 10.34
CA PRO A 102 5.03 11.49 10.30
C PRO A 102 4.19 10.52 11.16
N LEU A 103 4.72 9.32 11.45
CA LEU A 103 4.09 8.36 12.36
C LEU A 103 4.40 8.62 13.85
N GLY A 104 5.23 9.61 14.18
CA GLY A 104 5.64 9.90 15.56
C GLY A 104 6.52 8.81 16.19
N LEU A 105 7.18 7.98 15.37
CA LEU A 105 8.03 6.85 15.80
C LEU A 105 9.51 7.23 15.97
N ASN A 106 9.83 8.51 15.97
CA ASN A 106 11.19 8.98 16.22
C ASN A 106 11.58 8.65 17.67
N ARG A 107 12.76 8.06 17.87
CA ARG A 107 13.30 7.87 19.23
C ARG A 107 13.44 9.23 19.91
N SER A 108 12.79 9.37 21.06
CA SER A 108 13.08 10.40 22.07
C SER A 108 14.51 10.29 22.58
#